data_AF-U6N3C4-F1
#
_entry.id   AF-U6N3C4-F1
#
_cell.length_a   1.000
_cell.length_b   1.000
_cell.length_c   1.000
_cell.angle_alpha   90.00
_cell.angle_beta   90.00
_cell.angle_gamma   90.00
#
_symmetry.space_group_name_H-M   'P 1'
#
loop_
_entity.id
_entity.type
_entity.pdbx_description
1 polymer ?
#
loop_
_entity_poly.entity_id
_entity_poly.type
_entity_poly.pdbx_seq_one_letter_code
_entity_poly.pdbx_strand_id
1 'polypeptide(L)'
;MLYGEPVARACVEARTHYCDLTAEMPFVAMLHARHGLAAKERGVKLISFCGFDSIPSDLCVFMIQNKAIELTGKPCKEVKLAVRSIRGGVSGATIESALNVMGHSSMSNPYYLLQHAADNSQTLGQQLPVQPRVCALHYDQDFGYSTFFVMSRVNENVVRWTNALLGYRYGPSFVYYEMLACSFNLLTAAVVLVCTYTSLLAVGCPVSRLLLRLLRLLPAAGEGPSVRTLRSGCFRMEAVGRCSAGTLRAAVGSSWGDPGYSETAKMIAETALAVALELSCCSKLTGTLSPAAAAGEPLIRRLRAKGLQVEVNLEPAAAAAAAQQQQQQQEEALTPRATLQLLLPAASQAAAAQLPARRSSSSSSSSNSSGSSSSSSSKHAGCSTSRSSSVLLEKEERPLLLQQKSK
;
A
#
# COMPACT_ATOMS: atom_id res chain seq x y z
N MET A 1 11.42 9.22 -17.09
CA MET A 1 11.44 8.45 -18.37
C MET A 1 12.68 8.67 -19.24
N LEU A 2 13.36 9.81 -19.12
CA LEU A 2 14.30 10.28 -20.16
C LEU A 2 15.63 9.51 -20.27
N TYR A 3 16.09 8.84 -19.20
CA TYR A 3 17.47 8.33 -19.14
C TYR A 3 17.63 6.87 -18.66
N GLY A 4 16.61 6.27 -18.06
CA GLY A 4 16.74 4.95 -17.43
C GLY A 4 16.68 3.77 -18.40
N GLU A 5 15.93 3.90 -19.51
CA GLU A 5 15.68 2.79 -20.45
C GLU A 5 16.95 2.20 -21.07
N PRO A 6 17.93 3.00 -21.56
CA PRO A 6 19.12 2.43 -22.19
C PRO A 6 19.93 1.52 -21.25
N VAL A 7 19.97 1.86 -19.95
CA VAL A 7 20.66 1.05 -18.93
C VAL A 7 19.91 -0.25 -18.68
N ALA A 8 18.59 -0.18 -18.47
CA ALA A 8 17.77 -1.38 -18.28
C ALA A 8 17.85 -2.32 -19.50
N ARG A 9 17.79 -1.78 -20.71
CA ARG A 9 17.95 -2.53 -21.96
C ARG A 9 19.32 -3.23 -22.03
N ALA A 10 20.41 -2.52 -21.77
CA ALA A 10 21.75 -3.10 -21.76
C ALA A 10 21.89 -4.23 -20.72
N CYS A 11 21.29 -4.07 -19.54
CA CYS A 11 21.22 -5.13 -18.53
C CYS A 11 20.50 -6.39 -19.06
N VAL A 12 19.34 -6.26 -19.71
CA VAL A 12 18.64 -7.40 -20.33
C VAL A 12 19.46 -8.04 -21.45
N GLU A 13 20.09 -7.23 -22.29
CA GLU A 13 20.95 -7.68 -23.38
C GLU A 13 22.14 -8.51 -22.86
N ALA A 14 22.75 -8.07 -21.76
CA ALA A 14 23.90 -8.70 -21.11
C ALA A 14 23.56 -9.82 -20.12
N ARG A 15 22.27 -10.11 -19.88
CA ARG A 15 21.80 -11.03 -18.84
C ARG A 15 22.20 -10.63 -17.41
N THR A 16 22.17 -9.34 -17.14
CA THR A 16 22.51 -8.74 -15.84
C THR A 16 21.25 -8.19 -15.17
N HIS A 17 21.10 -8.40 -13.86
CA HIS A 17 20.01 -7.79 -13.10
C HIS A 17 20.13 -6.26 -13.03
N TYR A 18 19.00 -5.58 -12.92
CA TYR A 18 18.90 -4.13 -12.85
C TYR A 18 18.06 -3.73 -11.64
N CYS A 19 18.44 -2.64 -10.98
CA CYS A 19 17.59 -1.98 -10.00
C CYS A 19 17.62 -0.46 -10.12
N ASP A 20 16.48 0.19 -9.85
CA ASP A 20 16.36 1.63 -9.71
C ASP A 20 15.43 2.03 -8.56
N LEU A 21 15.41 3.33 -8.27
CA LEU A 21 14.59 3.95 -7.23
C LEU A 21 13.47 4.84 -7.80
N THR A 22 13.06 4.62 -9.06
CA THR A 22 12.05 5.47 -9.69
C THR A 22 10.72 5.45 -8.94
N ALA A 23 10.04 6.59 -8.87
CA ALA A 23 8.63 6.68 -8.44
C ALA A 23 7.68 6.78 -9.65
N GLU A 24 8.20 6.71 -10.87
CA GLU A 24 7.44 6.91 -12.10
C GLU A 24 6.80 5.59 -12.58
N MET A 25 5.58 5.29 -12.12
CA MET A 25 4.84 4.10 -12.56
C MET A 25 4.77 3.93 -14.10
N PRO A 26 4.58 4.99 -14.90
CA PRO A 26 4.58 4.87 -16.36
C PRO A 26 5.93 4.42 -16.96
N PHE A 27 7.05 4.76 -16.32
CA PHE A 27 8.37 4.27 -16.74
C PHE A 27 8.48 2.77 -16.51
N VAL A 28 7.99 2.26 -15.37
CA VAL A 28 7.98 0.83 -15.06
C VAL A 28 7.05 0.06 -16.01
N ALA A 29 5.88 0.62 -16.33
CA ALA A 29 4.98 0.08 -17.34
C ALA A 29 5.65 0.00 -18.73
N MET A 30 6.42 1.02 -19.11
CA MET A 30 7.21 1.01 -20.35
C MET A 30 8.30 -0.07 -20.32
N LEU A 31 9.07 -0.19 -19.23
CA LEU A 31 10.09 -1.24 -19.08
C LEU A 31 9.46 -2.63 -19.19
N HIS A 32 8.29 -2.83 -18.59
CA HIS A 32 7.55 -4.07 -18.69
C HIS A 32 7.15 -4.38 -20.14
N ALA A 33 6.51 -3.42 -20.81
CA ALA A 33 6.04 -3.59 -22.17
C ALA A 33 7.18 -3.86 -23.18
N ARG A 34 8.32 -3.16 -23.04
CA ARG A 34 9.44 -3.26 -24.00
C ARG A 34 10.42 -4.39 -23.69
N HIS A 35 10.63 -4.69 -22.41
CA HIS A 35 11.73 -5.55 -21.98
C HIS A 35 11.30 -6.67 -21.01
N GLY A 36 10.06 -6.67 -20.53
CA GLY A 36 9.57 -7.63 -19.53
C GLY A 36 9.66 -9.09 -19.99
N LEU A 37 9.21 -9.39 -21.20
CA LEU A 37 9.28 -10.75 -21.77
C LEU A 37 10.73 -11.21 -21.97
N ALA A 38 11.56 -10.39 -22.63
CA ALA A 38 12.97 -10.70 -22.85
C ALA A 38 13.73 -10.89 -21.54
N ALA A 39 13.45 -10.08 -20.52
CA ALA A 39 14.02 -10.23 -19.19
C ALA A 39 13.61 -11.57 -18.55
N LYS A 40 12.34 -11.98 -18.68
CA LYS A 40 11.86 -13.27 -18.18
C LYS A 40 12.56 -14.46 -18.82
N GLU A 41 12.60 -14.49 -20.15
CA GLU A 41 13.24 -15.56 -20.94
C GLU A 41 14.73 -15.70 -20.62
N ARG A 42 15.38 -14.58 -20.28
CA ARG A 42 16.82 -14.54 -19.96
C ARG A 42 17.14 -14.72 -18.47
N GLY A 43 16.13 -14.90 -17.63
CA GLY A 43 16.33 -15.03 -16.18
C GLY A 43 16.70 -13.72 -15.47
N VAL A 44 16.50 -12.57 -16.11
CA VAL A 44 16.87 -11.24 -15.61
C VAL A 44 15.76 -10.67 -14.71
N LYS A 45 16.16 -9.88 -13.72
CA LYS A 45 15.28 -9.15 -12.81
C LYS A 45 15.46 -7.67 -13.06
N LEU A 46 14.36 -6.97 -13.33
CA LEU A 46 14.30 -5.52 -13.45
C LEU A 46 13.52 -4.99 -12.25
N ILE A 47 14.22 -4.50 -11.23
CA ILE A 47 13.62 -4.18 -9.92
C ILE A 47 13.49 -2.66 -9.79
N SER A 48 12.25 -2.17 -9.80
CA SER A 48 12.01 -0.73 -9.65
C SER A 48 11.48 -0.39 -8.26
N PHE A 49 11.46 0.90 -7.92
CA PHE A 49 11.00 1.43 -6.63
C PHE A 49 11.90 1.04 -5.44
N CYS A 50 13.20 0.84 -5.66
CA CYS A 50 14.18 0.44 -4.65
C CYS A 50 14.63 1.59 -3.72
N GLY A 51 13.75 2.55 -3.42
CA GLY A 51 14.04 3.70 -2.56
C GLY A 51 13.07 3.82 -1.39
N PHE A 52 13.28 4.85 -0.55
CA PHE A 52 12.39 5.15 0.58
C PHE A 52 10.94 5.32 0.18
N ASP A 53 10.71 5.83 -1.04
CA ASP A 53 9.36 6.06 -1.54
C ASP A 53 8.48 4.82 -1.35
N SER A 54 8.95 3.62 -1.73
CA SER A 54 8.11 2.42 -1.69
C SER A 54 8.65 1.22 -0.92
N ILE A 55 9.97 1.08 -0.67
CA ILE A 55 10.51 -0.08 0.08
C ILE A 55 9.88 -0.25 1.47
N PRO A 56 9.76 0.81 2.30
CA PRO A 56 9.15 0.70 3.62
C PRO A 56 7.71 0.14 3.55
N SER A 57 6.90 0.66 2.63
CA SER A 57 5.53 0.21 2.43
C SER A 57 5.45 -1.22 1.93
N ASP A 58 6.23 -1.54 0.89
CA ASP A 58 6.25 -2.85 0.26
C ASP A 58 6.71 -3.94 1.25
N LEU A 59 7.78 -3.68 2.01
CA LEU A 59 8.30 -4.61 3.00
C LEU A 59 7.41 -4.74 4.24
N CYS A 60 6.81 -3.65 4.74
CA CYS A 60 5.86 -3.72 5.87
C CYS A 60 4.70 -4.67 5.55
N VAL A 61 4.09 -4.51 4.37
CA VAL A 61 2.96 -5.36 3.96
C VAL A 61 3.42 -6.79 3.70
N PHE A 62 4.57 -6.99 3.04
CA PHE A 62 5.15 -8.32 2.82
C PHE A 62 5.39 -9.07 4.13
N MET A 63 5.95 -8.40 5.14
CA MET A 63 6.19 -8.99 6.47
C MET A 63 4.88 -9.35 7.18
N ILE A 64 3.90 -8.43 7.20
CA ILE A 64 2.57 -8.71 7.82
C ILE A 64 1.91 -9.91 7.15
N GLN A 65 1.90 -9.94 5.82
CA GLN A 65 1.20 -10.99 5.08
C GLN A 65 1.88 -12.35 5.25
N ASN A 66 3.22 -12.39 5.22
CA ASN A 66 3.94 -13.62 5.51
C ASN A 66 3.70 -14.11 6.93
N LYS A 67 3.73 -13.21 7.92
CA LYS A 67 3.48 -13.60 9.31
C LYS A 67 2.04 -14.06 9.55
N ALA A 68 1.06 -13.41 8.92
CA ALA A 68 -0.34 -13.83 8.99
C ALA A 68 -0.56 -15.22 8.40
N ILE A 69 0.03 -15.50 7.24
CA ILE A 69 -0.04 -16.80 6.58
C ILE A 69 0.68 -17.88 7.41
N GLU A 70 1.86 -17.58 7.95
CA GLU A 70 2.59 -18.48 8.85
C GLU A 70 1.75 -18.88 10.08
N LEU A 71 1.07 -17.90 10.70
CA LEU A 71 0.32 -18.11 11.94
C LEU A 71 -1.07 -18.73 11.72
N THR A 72 -1.73 -18.44 10.60
CA THR A 72 -3.17 -18.73 10.41
C THR A 72 -3.49 -19.49 9.12
N GLY A 73 -2.51 -19.69 8.25
CA GLY A 73 -2.70 -20.23 6.89
C GLY A 73 -3.40 -19.26 5.94
N LYS A 74 -3.73 -18.03 6.37
CA LYS A 74 -4.45 -17.03 5.57
C LYS A 74 -3.80 -15.63 5.69
N PRO A 75 -3.83 -14.84 4.61
CA PRO A 75 -3.39 -13.44 4.66
C PRO A 75 -4.39 -12.55 5.44
N CYS A 76 -3.92 -11.38 5.87
CA CYS A 76 -4.78 -10.29 6.29
C CYS A 76 -5.60 -9.79 5.09
N LYS A 77 -6.91 -9.62 5.28
CA LYS A 77 -7.80 -9.07 4.23
C LYS A 77 -7.52 -7.60 3.93
N GLU A 78 -7.11 -6.86 4.96
CA GLU A 78 -6.80 -5.44 4.90
C GLU A 78 -5.53 -5.18 5.69
N VAL A 79 -4.68 -4.33 5.13
CA VAL A 79 -3.54 -3.73 5.83
C VAL A 79 -3.59 -2.23 5.59
N LYS A 80 -3.33 -1.43 6.61
CA LYS A 80 -3.18 0.01 6.47
C LYS A 80 -1.81 0.44 6.97
N LEU A 81 -1.27 1.51 6.42
CA LEU A 81 0.03 2.03 6.83
C LEU A 81 -0.04 3.52 7.13
N ALA A 82 0.66 3.94 8.18
CA ALA A 82 0.86 5.35 8.48
C ALA A 82 2.34 5.72 8.50
N VAL A 83 2.66 6.87 7.89
CA VAL A 83 3.91 7.58 8.16
C VAL A 83 3.77 8.24 9.53
N ARG A 84 4.52 7.75 10.53
CA ARG A 84 4.48 8.23 11.92
C ARG A 84 5.41 9.40 12.15
N SER A 85 6.55 9.40 11.48
CA SER A 85 7.48 10.52 11.48
C SER A 85 8.25 10.55 10.17
N ILE A 86 8.54 11.76 9.71
CA ILE A 86 9.39 12.01 8.55
C ILE A 86 10.13 13.32 8.77
N ARG A 87 11.45 13.26 8.77
CA ARG A 87 12.35 14.40 8.82
C ARG A 87 13.43 14.20 7.77
N GLY A 88 13.45 15.09 6.80
CA GLY A 88 14.38 15.04 5.69
C GLY A 88 14.32 16.30 4.85
N GLY A 89 15.10 16.32 3.78
CA GLY A 89 15.07 17.37 2.78
C GLY A 89 14.68 16.85 1.41
N VAL A 90 14.45 17.77 0.49
CA VAL A 90 14.07 17.51 -0.89
C VAL A 90 15.06 18.26 -1.79
N SER A 91 15.50 17.67 -2.89
CA SER A 91 16.33 18.35 -3.90
C SER A 91 15.47 18.97 -5.00
N GLY A 92 16.07 19.87 -5.77
CA GLY A 92 15.44 20.39 -6.98
C GLY A 92 15.04 19.28 -7.96
N ALA A 93 15.85 18.22 -8.06
CA ALA A 93 15.57 17.08 -8.93
C ALA A 93 14.32 16.29 -8.48
N THR A 94 14.12 16.13 -7.17
CA THR A 94 12.90 15.50 -6.64
C THR A 94 11.66 16.32 -6.96
N ILE A 95 11.75 17.66 -6.90
CA ILE A 95 10.62 18.54 -7.27
C ILE A 95 10.28 18.38 -8.76
N GLU A 96 11.27 18.40 -9.65
CA GLU A 96 11.04 18.18 -11.08
C GLU A 96 10.46 16.80 -11.38
N SER A 97 10.98 15.75 -10.72
CA SER A 97 10.44 14.40 -10.83
C SER A 97 8.99 14.33 -10.37
N ALA A 98 8.65 14.97 -9.25
CA ALA A 98 7.27 15.02 -8.75
C ALA A 98 6.34 15.71 -9.74
N LEU A 99 6.78 16.83 -10.34
CA LEU A 99 6.00 17.58 -11.33
C LEU A 99 5.72 16.78 -12.61
N ASN A 100 6.69 16.00 -13.09
CA ASN A 100 6.51 15.14 -14.26
C ASN A 100 5.44 14.06 -14.02
N VAL A 101 5.28 13.60 -12.78
CA VAL A 101 4.32 12.56 -12.42
C VAL A 101 2.95 13.13 -12.03
N MET A 102 2.91 14.35 -11.46
CA MET A 102 1.71 14.97 -10.86
C MET A 102 0.54 15.20 -11.83
N GLY A 103 0.79 15.20 -13.14
CA GLY A 103 -0.24 15.33 -14.18
C GLY A 103 -0.58 14.04 -14.93
N HIS A 104 0.10 12.94 -14.66
CA HIS A 104 -0.09 11.70 -15.41
C HIS A 104 -1.30 10.91 -14.90
N SER A 105 -2.08 10.29 -15.80
CA SER A 105 -3.30 9.54 -15.46
C SER A 105 -3.06 8.36 -14.49
N SER A 106 -1.83 7.86 -14.44
CA SER A 106 -1.39 6.84 -13.48
C SER A 106 -1.63 7.24 -12.03
N MET A 107 -1.53 8.53 -11.68
CA MET A 107 -1.74 9.01 -10.31
C MET A 107 -3.21 8.95 -9.86
N SER A 108 -4.14 8.76 -10.78
CA SER A 108 -5.57 8.65 -10.49
C SER A 108 -6.07 7.21 -10.52
N ASN A 109 -5.26 6.26 -11.00
CA ASN A 109 -5.62 4.86 -11.14
C ASN A 109 -4.98 4.03 -10.00
N PRO A 110 -5.77 3.41 -9.10
CA PRO A 110 -5.23 2.64 -7.97
C PRO A 110 -4.65 1.27 -8.38
N TYR A 111 -4.78 0.90 -9.66
CA TYR A 111 -4.34 -0.39 -10.22
C TYR A 111 -3.48 -0.22 -11.48
N TYR A 112 -2.88 0.96 -11.68
CA TYR A 112 -2.09 1.26 -12.88
C TYR A 112 -0.96 0.25 -13.10
N LEU A 113 -0.12 -0.02 -12.09
CA LEU A 113 0.97 -0.99 -12.23
C LEU A 113 0.45 -2.41 -12.45
N LEU A 114 -0.65 -2.79 -11.81
CA LEU A 114 -1.26 -4.10 -12.03
C LEU A 114 -1.76 -4.25 -13.47
N GLN A 115 -2.33 -3.20 -14.06
CA GLN A 115 -2.86 -3.22 -15.43
C GLN A 115 -1.78 -3.17 -16.51
N HIS A 116 -0.65 -2.52 -16.22
CA HIS A 116 0.37 -2.21 -17.24
C HIS A 116 1.75 -2.85 -17.01
N ALA A 117 1.99 -3.44 -15.84
CA ALA A 117 3.29 -4.02 -15.47
C ALA A 117 3.20 -5.43 -14.88
N ALA A 118 2.08 -6.14 -15.08
CA ALA A 118 1.90 -7.53 -14.67
C ALA A 118 1.23 -8.37 -15.76
N ASP A 119 1.83 -9.53 -16.08
CA ASP A 119 1.27 -10.50 -17.06
C ASP A 119 -0.10 -11.02 -16.62
N ASN A 120 -0.29 -11.18 -15.31
CA ASN A 120 -1.50 -11.77 -14.71
C ASN A 120 -2.62 -10.74 -14.50
N SER A 121 -2.60 -9.62 -15.23
CA SER A 121 -3.65 -8.59 -15.17
C SER A 121 -5.02 -9.16 -15.60
N GLN A 122 -5.03 -10.11 -16.53
CA GLN A 122 -6.24 -10.74 -17.09
C GLN A 122 -6.92 -11.75 -16.15
N THR A 123 -6.22 -12.26 -15.12
CA THR A 123 -6.79 -13.21 -14.15
C THR A 123 -7.88 -12.62 -13.27
N LEU A 124 -8.04 -11.30 -13.27
CA LEU A 124 -9.14 -10.59 -12.60
C LEU A 124 -10.30 -10.38 -13.58
N GLY A 125 -10.94 -11.47 -13.99
CA GLY A 125 -12.35 -11.43 -14.42
C GLY A 125 -13.31 -11.05 -13.27
N GLN A 126 -12.77 -10.83 -12.06
CA GLN A 126 -13.46 -10.33 -10.88
C GLN A 126 -13.29 -8.81 -10.78
N GLN A 127 -14.37 -8.11 -10.40
CA GLN A 127 -14.30 -6.69 -10.02
C GLN A 127 -13.21 -6.50 -8.96
N LEU A 128 -12.15 -5.78 -9.34
CA LEU A 128 -11.11 -5.34 -8.43
C LEU A 128 -11.74 -4.63 -7.22
N PRO A 129 -11.31 -4.92 -5.98
CA PRO A 129 -11.91 -4.33 -4.79
C PRO A 129 -11.84 -2.79 -4.86
N VAL A 130 -12.86 -2.12 -4.33
CA VAL A 130 -12.79 -0.67 -4.16
C VAL A 130 -11.75 -0.36 -3.09
N GLN A 131 -10.85 0.56 -3.39
CA GLN A 131 -9.76 0.90 -2.49
C GLN A 131 -10.04 2.20 -1.77
N PRO A 132 -9.87 2.23 -0.43
CA PRO A 132 -9.96 3.47 0.34
C PRO A 132 -8.97 4.50 -0.19
N ARG A 133 -9.34 5.78 -0.08
CA ARG A 133 -8.46 6.90 -0.41
C ARG A 133 -8.47 7.91 0.72
N VAL A 134 -7.30 8.12 1.31
CA VAL A 134 -7.12 9.18 2.31
C VAL A 134 -6.74 10.46 1.59
N CYS A 135 -7.75 11.25 1.22
CA CYS A 135 -7.54 12.58 0.62
C CYS A 135 -7.78 13.74 1.60
N ALA A 136 -8.37 13.46 2.75
CA ALA A 136 -8.77 14.46 3.73
C ALA A 136 -8.40 14.00 5.15
N LEU A 137 -8.55 14.94 6.07
CA LEU A 137 -8.42 14.69 7.50
C LEU A 137 -9.47 13.66 7.92
N HIS A 138 -9.04 12.61 8.60
CA HIS A 138 -9.92 11.62 9.22
C HIS A 138 -9.29 11.10 10.51
N TYR A 139 -10.10 10.45 11.33
CA TYR A 139 -9.62 9.77 12.54
C TYR A 139 -9.48 8.27 12.25
N ASP A 140 -8.29 7.73 12.46
CA ASP A 140 -7.99 6.30 12.36
C ASP A 140 -7.81 5.69 13.76
N GLN A 141 -8.39 4.52 14.00
CA GLN A 141 -8.38 3.88 15.32
C GLN A 141 -6.97 3.48 15.80
N ASP A 142 -6.05 3.16 14.89
CA ASP A 142 -4.70 2.72 15.23
C ASP A 142 -3.70 3.88 15.23
N PHE A 143 -3.95 4.92 14.44
CA PHE A 143 -2.99 6.00 14.20
C PHE A 143 -3.43 7.39 14.68
N GLY A 144 -4.69 7.54 15.10
CA GLY A 144 -5.28 8.82 15.49
C GLY A 144 -5.63 9.69 14.29
N TYR A 145 -5.61 11.02 14.47
CA TYR A 145 -5.88 11.94 13.37
C TYR A 145 -4.82 11.80 12.28
N SER A 146 -5.29 11.53 11.07
CA SER A 146 -4.45 11.19 9.93
C SER A 146 -4.93 11.93 8.68
N THR A 147 -4.00 12.17 7.76
CA THR A 147 -4.24 12.98 6.58
C THR A 147 -3.53 12.45 5.33
N PHE A 148 -3.69 13.16 4.22
CA PHE A 148 -3.10 12.79 2.93
C PHE A 148 -1.58 12.69 3.00
N PHE A 149 -1.04 11.57 2.54
CA PHE A 149 0.39 11.38 2.32
C PHE A 149 0.69 11.43 0.82
N VAL A 150 1.62 12.29 0.41
CA VAL A 150 1.89 12.60 -1.01
C VAL A 150 2.23 11.36 -1.84
N MET A 151 3.00 10.42 -1.28
CA MET A 151 3.46 9.23 -2.00
C MET A 151 2.50 8.04 -1.93
N SER A 152 1.38 8.15 -1.19
CA SER A 152 0.44 7.03 -0.99
C SER A 152 -0.02 6.42 -2.32
N ARG A 153 -0.28 7.26 -3.32
CA ARG A 153 -0.78 6.84 -4.64
C ARG A 153 0.18 5.92 -5.39
N VAL A 154 1.49 6.17 -5.26
CA VAL A 154 2.53 5.32 -5.88
C VAL A 154 2.66 4.03 -5.08
N ASN A 155 2.78 4.15 -3.76
CA ASN A 155 3.05 3.00 -2.90
C ASN A 155 1.89 2.01 -2.84
N GLU A 156 0.66 2.50 -2.83
CA GLU A 156 -0.54 1.67 -2.91
C GLU A 156 -0.56 0.85 -4.20
N ASN A 157 -0.14 1.44 -5.32
CA ASN A 157 0.03 0.72 -6.58
C ASN A 157 1.15 -0.34 -6.49
N VAL A 158 2.30 0.01 -5.88
CA VAL A 158 3.44 -0.92 -5.71
C VAL A 158 3.03 -2.13 -4.86
N VAL A 159 2.39 -1.93 -3.72
CA VAL A 159 1.96 -3.04 -2.84
C VAL A 159 0.97 -3.98 -3.53
N ARG A 160 0.02 -3.43 -4.30
CA ARG A 160 -0.92 -4.24 -5.10
C ARG A 160 -0.22 -4.97 -6.23
N TRP A 161 0.75 -4.31 -6.86
CA TRP A 161 1.57 -4.91 -7.90
C TRP A 161 2.40 -6.07 -7.33
N THR A 162 3.02 -5.90 -6.16
CA THR A 162 3.68 -6.98 -5.40
C THR A 162 2.74 -8.15 -5.17
N ASN A 163 1.49 -7.92 -4.76
CA ASN A 163 0.50 -8.98 -4.59
C ASN A 163 0.27 -9.76 -5.91
N ALA A 164 0.08 -9.06 -7.03
CA ALA A 164 -0.11 -9.68 -8.33
C ALA A 164 1.12 -10.47 -8.80
N LEU A 165 2.33 -9.92 -8.61
CA LEU A 165 3.61 -10.57 -8.92
C LEU A 165 3.79 -11.86 -8.11
N LEU A 166 3.35 -11.87 -6.85
CA LEU A 166 3.39 -13.03 -5.96
C LEU A 166 2.21 -14.00 -6.17
N GLY A 167 1.48 -13.89 -7.28
CA GLY A 167 0.37 -14.80 -7.60
C GLY A 167 -0.84 -14.62 -6.69
N TYR A 168 -1.14 -13.39 -6.29
CA TYR A 168 -2.24 -13.03 -5.39
C TYR A 168 -2.16 -13.70 -4.01
N ARG A 169 -0.94 -13.89 -3.48
CA ARG A 169 -0.69 -14.47 -2.14
C ARG A 169 -1.38 -13.72 -1.00
N TYR A 170 -1.65 -12.42 -1.16
CA TYR A 170 -2.39 -11.62 -0.17
C TYR A 170 -3.91 -11.73 -0.33
N GLY A 171 -4.37 -12.44 -1.37
CA GLY A 171 -5.76 -12.57 -1.78
C GLY A 171 -6.14 -11.58 -2.89
N PRO A 172 -7.11 -11.93 -3.77
CA PRO A 172 -7.57 -11.06 -4.86
C PRO A 172 -8.41 -9.88 -4.34
N SER A 173 -9.05 -10.02 -3.17
CA SER A 173 -9.84 -8.98 -2.52
C SER A 173 -9.05 -8.15 -1.51
N PHE A 174 -7.71 -8.18 -1.58
CA PHE A 174 -6.84 -7.49 -0.62
C PHE A 174 -7.00 -5.97 -0.70
N VAL A 175 -7.15 -5.33 0.47
CA VAL A 175 -7.29 -3.89 0.63
C VAL A 175 -6.05 -3.31 1.30
N TYR A 176 -5.56 -2.19 0.75
CA TYR A 176 -4.39 -1.49 1.27
C TYR A 176 -4.54 0.02 1.07
N TYR A 177 -4.13 0.83 2.03
CA TYR A 177 -4.08 2.29 1.89
C TYR A 177 -3.07 2.90 2.85
N GLU A 178 -2.57 4.09 2.50
CA GLU A 178 -1.60 4.82 3.31
C GLU A 178 -2.11 6.17 3.78
N MET A 179 -1.55 6.62 4.90
CA MET A 179 -1.85 7.92 5.49
C MET A 179 -0.62 8.54 6.14
N LEU A 180 -0.69 9.84 6.38
CA LEU A 180 0.25 10.56 7.24
C LEU A 180 -0.41 10.69 8.61
N ALA A 181 0.17 10.11 9.66
CA ALA A 181 -0.34 10.30 11.02
C ALA A 181 0.08 11.66 11.56
N CYS A 182 -0.86 12.42 12.09
CA CYS A 182 -0.67 13.81 12.53
C CYS A 182 -0.98 13.97 14.01
N SER A 183 -0.25 13.24 14.86
CA SER A 183 -0.44 13.21 16.32
C SER A 183 -1.92 13.03 16.75
N PHE A 184 -2.21 13.07 18.05
CA PHE A 184 -3.58 12.89 18.54
C PHE A 184 -4.41 14.19 18.54
N ASN A 185 -3.93 15.26 17.88
CA ASN A 185 -4.58 16.58 17.91
C ASN A 185 -5.15 16.98 16.54
N LEU A 186 -6.46 17.16 16.48
CA LEU A 186 -7.21 17.59 15.29
C LEU A 186 -6.65 18.90 14.70
N LEU A 187 -6.28 19.86 15.54
CA LEU A 187 -5.75 21.16 15.09
C LEU A 187 -4.42 20.99 14.37
N THR A 188 -3.49 20.20 14.94
CA THR A 188 -2.21 19.90 14.31
C THR A 188 -2.42 19.20 12.96
N ALA A 189 -3.34 18.24 12.90
CA ALA A 189 -3.65 17.53 11.68
C ALA A 189 -4.28 18.43 10.60
N ALA A 190 -5.15 19.37 10.99
CA ALA A 190 -5.71 20.37 10.07
C ALA A 190 -4.62 21.31 9.52
N VAL A 191 -3.71 21.80 10.38
CA VAL A 191 -2.57 22.63 9.96
C VAL A 191 -1.67 21.87 8.98
N VAL A 192 -1.29 20.63 9.30
CA VAL A 192 -0.46 19.79 8.42
C VAL A 192 -1.13 19.59 7.06
N LEU A 193 -2.45 19.36 7.04
CA LEU A 193 -3.20 19.20 5.80
C LEU A 193 -3.18 20.47 4.94
N VAL A 194 -3.50 21.62 5.54
CA VAL A 194 -3.51 22.92 4.85
C VAL A 194 -2.12 23.24 4.33
N CYS A 195 -1.08 23.08 5.14
CA CYS A 195 0.31 23.28 4.71
C CYS A 195 0.67 22.36 3.55
N THR A 196 0.33 21.06 3.62
CA THR A 196 0.63 20.09 2.56
C THR A 196 -0.03 20.47 1.24
N TYR A 197 -1.33 20.75 1.23
CA TYR A 197 -2.02 21.14 -0.01
C TYR A 197 -1.57 22.50 -0.54
N THR A 198 -1.26 23.45 0.34
CA THR A 198 -0.72 24.75 -0.05
C THR A 198 0.65 24.60 -0.70
N SER A 199 1.53 23.77 -0.13
CA SER A 199 2.85 23.47 -0.71
C SER A 199 2.72 22.77 -2.07
N LEU A 200 1.81 21.80 -2.20
CA LEU A 200 1.55 21.13 -3.48
C LEU A 200 1.06 22.12 -4.54
N LEU A 201 0.12 23.00 -4.19
CA LEU A 201 -0.40 24.03 -5.10
C LEU A 201 0.70 25.04 -5.49
N ALA A 202 1.49 25.50 -4.53
CA ALA A 202 2.56 26.46 -4.77
C ALA A 202 3.68 25.89 -5.66
N VAL A 203 4.00 24.60 -5.51
CA VAL A 203 4.92 23.89 -6.41
C VAL A 203 4.28 23.61 -7.76
N GLY A 204 2.99 23.23 -7.80
CA GLY A 204 2.25 22.91 -9.03
C GLY A 204 2.06 24.10 -9.96
N CYS A 205 1.83 25.31 -9.43
CA CYS A 205 1.63 26.51 -10.24
C CYS A 205 2.98 27.10 -10.73
N PRO A 206 3.18 27.30 -12.06
CA PRO A 206 4.44 27.81 -12.60
C PRO A 206 4.85 29.19 -12.07
N VAL A 207 3.88 30.09 -11.85
CA VAL A 207 4.13 31.47 -11.40
C VAL A 207 4.63 31.49 -9.95
N SER A 208 3.94 30.79 -9.05
CA SER A 208 4.38 30.67 -7.66
C SER A 208 5.71 29.93 -7.55
N ARG A 209 5.94 28.89 -8.38
CA ARG A 209 7.22 28.18 -8.43
C ARG A 209 8.37 29.09 -8.85
N LEU A 210 8.17 29.94 -9.84
CA LEU A 210 9.16 30.93 -10.27
C LEU A 210 9.47 31.90 -9.11
N LEU A 211 8.44 32.43 -8.44
CA LEU A 211 8.61 33.31 -7.29
C LEU A 211 9.38 32.62 -6.14
N LEU A 212 9.02 31.39 -5.79
CA LEU A 212 9.70 30.63 -4.74
C LEU A 212 11.18 30.35 -5.07
N ARG A 213 11.52 30.12 -6.35
CA ARG A 213 12.91 30.02 -6.81
C ARG A 213 13.64 31.34 -6.70
N LEU A 214 13.02 32.45 -7.13
CA LEU A 214 13.60 33.79 -7.02
C LEU A 214 13.88 34.17 -5.56
N LEU A 215 12.99 33.79 -4.65
CA LEU A 215 13.14 33.98 -3.20
C LEU A 215 14.08 32.96 -2.53
N ARG A 216 14.67 32.02 -3.28
CA ARG A 216 15.55 30.94 -2.78
C ARG A 216 14.90 30.07 -1.69
N LEU A 217 13.58 29.90 -1.75
CA LEU A 217 12.81 29.04 -0.85
C LEU A 217 12.67 27.60 -1.37
N LEU A 218 12.95 27.38 -2.67
CA LEU A 218 13.05 26.05 -3.27
C LEU A 218 14.52 25.78 -3.66
N PRO A 219 15.01 24.54 -3.47
CA PRO A 219 16.34 24.16 -3.95
C PRO A 219 16.45 24.31 -5.47
N ALA A 220 17.61 24.78 -5.95
CA ALA A 220 17.88 24.83 -7.37
C ALA A 220 18.10 23.43 -7.97
N ALA A 221 18.04 23.31 -9.29
CA ALA A 221 18.40 22.08 -9.97
C ALA A 221 19.86 21.71 -9.65
N GLY A 222 20.10 20.49 -9.20
CA GLY A 222 21.42 20.01 -8.74
C GLY A 222 21.75 20.30 -7.28
N GLU A 223 20.94 21.09 -6.56
CA GLU A 223 21.11 21.31 -5.13
C GLU A 223 20.35 20.24 -4.32
N GLY A 224 21.10 19.52 -3.48
CA GLY A 224 20.57 18.56 -2.52
C GLY A 224 20.46 19.14 -1.11
N PRO A 225 19.85 18.40 -0.17
CA PRO A 225 19.80 18.79 1.22
C PRO A 225 21.20 18.91 1.85
N SER A 226 21.32 19.79 2.83
CA SER A 226 22.58 19.99 3.55
C SER A 226 23.06 18.70 4.26
N VAL A 227 24.37 18.57 4.48
CA VAL A 227 24.94 17.44 5.25
C VAL A 227 24.31 17.31 6.64
N ARG A 228 23.96 18.44 7.27
CA ARG A 228 23.26 18.46 8.56
C ARG A 228 21.85 17.86 8.44
N THR A 229 21.10 18.23 7.42
CA THR A 229 19.77 17.67 7.12
C THR A 229 19.88 16.17 6.87
N LEU A 230 20.86 15.74 6.07
CA LEU A 230 21.12 14.33 5.77
C LEU A 230 21.38 13.51 7.03
N ARG A 231 22.26 14.00 7.92
CA ARG A 231 22.66 13.28 9.15
C ARG A 231 21.59 13.30 10.25
N SER A 232 20.83 14.37 10.33
CA SER A 232 19.76 14.51 11.33
C SER A 232 18.42 13.98 10.84
N GLY A 233 18.29 13.54 9.59
CA GLY A 233 17.03 12.98 9.12
C GLY A 233 16.59 11.75 9.91
N CYS A 234 15.30 11.45 9.87
CA CYS A 234 14.73 10.24 10.43
C CYS A 234 13.38 9.95 9.78
N PHE A 235 12.92 8.71 9.87
CA PHE A 235 11.57 8.36 9.48
C PHE A 235 11.09 7.12 10.21
N ARG A 236 9.77 6.96 10.33
CA ARG A 236 9.13 5.73 10.78
C ARG A 236 7.81 5.55 10.05
N MET A 237 7.66 4.40 9.40
CA MET A 237 6.43 3.96 8.76
C MET A 237 5.95 2.70 9.46
N GLU A 238 4.67 2.64 9.81
CA GLU A 238 4.07 1.55 10.57
C GLU A 238 2.83 1.05 9.86
N ALA A 239 2.74 -0.26 9.66
CA ALA A 239 1.59 -0.93 9.10
C ALA A 239 0.86 -1.78 10.13
N VAL A 240 -0.45 -1.86 10.00
CA VAL A 240 -1.34 -2.66 10.85
C VAL A 240 -2.17 -3.57 9.96
N GLY A 241 -2.15 -4.87 10.26
CA GLY A 241 -3.02 -5.87 9.65
C GLY A 241 -3.67 -6.73 10.74
N ARG A 242 -4.94 -7.10 10.56
CA ARG A 242 -5.66 -7.95 11.52
C ARG A 242 -5.92 -9.32 10.90
N CYS A 243 -5.61 -10.36 11.67
CA CYS A 243 -5.87 -11.75 11.32
C CYS A 243 -6.49 -12.50 12.52
N SER A 244 -6.83 -13.78 12.36
CA SER A 244 -7.45 -14.56 13.44
C SER A 244 -6.54 -14.79 14.65
N ALA A 245 -5.21 -14.62 14.51
CA ALA A 245 -4.27 -14.71 15.63
C ALA A 245 -4.20 -13.41 16.47
N GLY A 246 -4.62 -12.27 15.92
CA GLY A 246 -4.51 -10.96 16.55
C GLY A 246 -4.13 -9.85 15.57
N THR A 247 -3.58 -8.77 16.13
CA THR A 247 -3.13 -7.60 15.36
C THR A 247 -1.63 -7.72 15.08
N LEU A 248 -1.26 -7.68 13.81
CA LEU A 248 0.14 -7.63 13.37
C LEU A 248 0.52 -6.18 13.11
N ARG A 249 1.60 -5.73 13.75
CA ARG A 249 2.22 -4.41 13.52
C ARG A 249 3.59 -4.60 12.89
N ALA A 250 3.80 -4.05 11.71
CA ALA A 250 5.12 -3.98 11.09
C ALA A 250 5.61 -2.55 11.05
N ALA A 251 6.91 -2.34 11.22
CA ALA A 251 7.50 -1.02 11.07
C ALA A 251 8.81 -1.07 10.27
N VAL A 252 8.99 -0.06 9.42
CA VAL A 252 10.26 0.26 8.76
C VAL A 252 10.64 1.69 9.11
N GLY A 253 11.85 1.89 9.63
CA GLY A 253 12.30 3.21 10.08
C GLY A 253 13.82 3.37 10.14
N SER A 254 14.25 4.62 10.23
CA SER A 254 15.61 5.00 10.58
C SER A 254 15.58 6.16 11.58
N SER A 255 16.37 6.05 12.65
CA SER A 255 16.53 7.13 13.63
C SER A 255 17.57 8.17 13.21
N TRP A 256 18.48 7.81 12.31
CA TRP A 256 19.66 8.61 11.95
C TRP A 256 19.97 8.48 10.46
N GLY A 257 19.14 9.13 9.66
CA GLY A 257 19.31 9.25 8.23
C GLY A 257 18.09 9.84 7.56
N ASP A 258 18.37 10.79 6.68
CA ASP A 258 17.38 11.35 5.77
C ASP A 258 16.79 10.25 4.87
N PRO A 259 15.44 10.18 4.78
CA PRO A 259 14.74 9.16 4.00
C PRO A 259 15.02 9.27 2.50
N GLY A 260 14.94 10.49 1.94
CA GLY A 260 14.97 10.72 0.49
C GLY A 260 16.33 10.46 -0.18
N TYR A 261 17.43 10.52 0.58
CA TYR A 261 18.78 10.43 0.05
C TYR A 261 19.61 9.37 0.78
N SER A 262 19.92 9.60 2.05
CA SER A 262 20.90 8.75 2.75
C SER A 262 20.39 7.33 2.98
N GLU A 263 19.14 7.19 3.40
CA GLU A 263 18.52 5.89 3.61
C GLU A 263 18.08 5.26 2.29
N THR A 264 17.61 6.07 1.34
CA THR A 264 17.35 5.62 -0.04
C THR A 264 18.61 5.03 -0.69
N ALA A 265 19.78 5.64 -0.52
CA ALA A 265 21.04 5.10 -1.04
C ALA A 265 21.38 3.73 -0.43
N LYS A 266 21.14 3.54 0.87
CA LYS A 266 21.27 2.21 1.49
C LYS A 266 20.25 1.23 0.92
N MET A 267 18.99 1.64 0.76
CA MET A 267 17.93 0.78 0.26
C MET A 267 18.19 0.24 -1.14
N ILE A 268 18.58 1.10 -2.09
CA ILE A 268 18.89 0.66 -3.45
C ILE A 268 20.17 -0.18 -3.48
N ALA A 269 21.20 0.20 -2.74
CA ALA A 269 22.46 -0.55 -2.68
C ALA A 269 22.24 -1.94 -2.08
N GLU A 270 21.49 -2.06 -0.98
CA GLU A 270 21.20 -3.35 -0.36
C GLU A 270 20.24 -4.20 -1.20
N THR A 271 19.38 -3.60 -2.02
CA THR A 271 18.59 -4.33 -3.03
C THR A 271 19.50 -4.92 -4.10
N ALA A 272 20.44 -4.14 -4.64
CA ALA A 272 21.42 -4.63 -5.59
C ALA A 272 22.29 -5.75 -5.01
N LEU A 273 22.79 -5.56 -3.78
CA LEU A 273 23.64 -6.53 -3.10
C LEU A 273 22.88 -7.81 -2.72
N ALA A 274 21.60 -7.72 -2.33
CA ALA A 274 20.77 -8.91 -2.10
C ALA A 274 20.72 -9.79 -3.36
N VAL A 275 20.48 -9.18 -4.51
CA VAL A 275 20.37 -9.91 -5.78
C VAL A 275 21.74 -10.37 -6.29
N ALA A 276 22.78 -9.56 -6.14
CA ALA A 276 24.12 -9.89 -6.63
C ALA A 276 24.81 -10.99 -5.81
N LEU A 277 24.61 -11.00 -4.49
CA LEU A 277 25.34 -11.89 -3.57
C LEU A 277 24.49 -13.05 -3.04
N GLU A 278 23.17 -12.90 -3.01
CA GLU A 278 22.25 -13.85 -2.37
C GLU A 278 21.12 -14.28 -3.33
N LEU A 279 21.38 -14.29 -4.64
CA LEU A 279 20.39 -14.61 -5.68
C LEU A 279 19.61 -15.90 -5.42
N SER A 280 20.29 -16.95 -4.93
CA SER A 280 19.68 -18.24 -4.61
C SER A 280 18.67 -18.18 -3.46
N CYS A 281 18.77 -17.16 -2.60
CA CYS A 281 17.85 -16.90 -1.48
C CYS A 281 16.74 -15.92 -1.86
N CYS A 282 16.86 -15.24 -3.00
CA CYS A 282 15.82 -14.37 -3.55
C CYS A 282 14.69 -15.17 -4.21
N SER A 283 13.61 -14.48 -4.56
CA SER A 283 12.50 -15.07 -5.31
C SER A 283 12.98 -15.62 -6.66
N LYS A 284 12.35 -16.68 -7.16
CA LYS A 284 12.62 -17.21 -8.52
C LYS A 284 12.00 -16.37 -9.63
N LEU A 285 11.17 -15.38 -9.29
CA LEU A 285 10.50 -14.51 -10.27
C LEU A 285 11.52 -13.71 -11.09
N THR A 286 11.21 -13.47 -12.36
CA THR A 286 12.03 -12.72 -13.32
C THR A 286 11.14 -11.75 -14.11
N GLY A 287 11.75 -10.86 -14.88
CA GLY A 287 11.05 -9.72 -15.51
C GLY A 287 11.03 -8.49 -14.61
N THR A 288 10.03 -7.64 -14.78
CA THR A 288 9.81 -6.44 -13.96
C THR A 288 9.20 -6.79 -12.62
N LEU A 289 9.84 -6.36 -11.54
CA LEU A 289 9.48 -6.75 -10.17
C LEU A 289 9.54 -5.56 -9.21
N SER A 290 8.79 -5.66 -8.12
CA SER A 290 8.96 -4.81 -6.94
C SER A 290 10.08 -5.35 -6.03
N PRO A 291 10.59 -4.55 -5.08
CA PRO A 291 11.64 -4.99 -4.16
C PRO A 291 11.23 -6.18 -3.30
N ALA A 292 10.01 -6.20 -2.75
CA ALA A 292 9.53 -7.31 -1.95
C ALA A 292 9.33 -8.58 -2.78
N ALA A 293 8.78 -8.47 -4.00
CA ALA A 293 8.59 -9.62 -4.88
C ALA A 293 9.91 -10.20 -5.41
N ALA A 294 10.92 -9.35 -5.64
CA ALA A 294 12.22 -9.76 -6.16
C ALA A 294 13.15 -10.33 -5.08
N ALA A 295 13.36 -9.57 -4.00
CA ALA A 295 14.39 -9.84 -3.01
C ALA A 295 13.84 -10.35 -1.68
N GLY A 296 12.67 -9.87 -1.23
CA GLY A 296 11.99 -10.38 -0.03
C GLY A 296 12.85 -10.39 1.24
N GLU A 297 12.94 -11.55 1.90
CA GLU A 297 13.64 -11.71 3.20
C GLU A 297 15.15 -11.37 3.15
N PRO A 298 15.93 -11.75 2.11
CA PRO A 298 17.28 -11.23 1.91
C PRO A 298 17.40 -9.71 2.08
N LEU A 299 16.54 -8.93 1.41
CA LEU A 299 16.58 -7.46 1.52
C LEU A 299 16.28 -7.01 2.95
N ILE A 300 15.26 -7.60 3.58
CA ILE A 300 14.90 -7.31 4.97
C ILE A 300 16.09 -7.53 5.92
N ARG A 301 16.77 -8.67 5.84
CA ARG A 301 17.94 -8.98 6.68
C ARG A 301 19.07 -7.98 6.46
N ARG A 302 19.35 -7.62 5.21
CA ARG A 302 20.42 -6.68 4.87
C ARG A 302 20.14 -5.27 5.37
N LEU A 303 18.90 -4.78 5.22
CA LEU A 303 18.51 -3.47 5.75
C LEU A 303 18.62 -3.41 7.27
N ARG A 304 18.19 -4.47 7.99
CA ARG A 304 18.43 -4.58 9.45
C ARG A 304 19.91 -4.51 9.80
N ALA A 305 20.75 -5.25 9.08
CA ALA A 305 22.20 -5.24 9.29
C ALA A 305 22.85 -3.88 9.02
N LYS A 306 22.20 -3.00 8.25
CA LYS A 306 22.62 -1.61 8.02
C LYS A 306 21.94 -0.58 8.94
N GLY A 307 21.29 -1.06 10.00
CA GLY A 307 20.75 -0.23 11.08
C GLY A 307 19.35 0.33 10.82
N LEU A 308 18.66 -0.11 9.76
CA LEU A 308 17.23 0.19 9.62
C LEU A 308 16.43 -0.66 10.60
N GLN A 309 15.47 -0.05 11.27
CA GLN A 309 14.48 -0.73 12.09
C GLN A 309 13.49 -1.38 11.13
N VAL A 310 13.52 -2.70 11.00
CA VAL A 310 12.60 -3.47 10.13
C VAL A 310 12.02 -4.59 10.97
N GLU A 311 10.82 -4.41 11.50
CA GLU A 311 10.25 -5.29 12.52
C GLU A 311 8.80 -5.67 12.19
N VAL A 312 8.37 -6.83 12.67
CA VAL A 312 6.97 -7.27 12.64
C VAL A 312 6.65 -7.99 13.95
N ASN A 313 5.64 -7.50 14.65
CA ASN A 313 5.24 -7.96 15.97
C ASN A 313 3.77 -8.38 15.97
N LEU A 314 3.44 -9.42 16.75
CA LEU A 314 2.07 -9.87 16.98
C LEU A 314 1.60 -9.35 18.34
N GLU A 315 0.48 -8.64 18.34
CA GLU A 315 -0.34 -8.36 19.51
C GLU A 315 -1.46 -9.40 19.57
N PRO A 316 -1.39 -10.39 20.49
CA PRO A 316 -2.35 -11.50 20.52
C PRO A 316 -3.79 -11.00 20.75
N ALA A 317 -4.77 -11.66 20.12
CA ALA A 317 -6.18 -11.29 20.24
C ALA A 317 -6.68 -11.22 21.70
N ALA A 318 -6.20 -12.12 22.57
CA ALA A 318 -6.53 -12.13 23.99
C ALA A 318 -6.00 -10.89 24.74
N ALA A 319 -4.81 -10.41 24.37
CA ALA A 319 -4.22 -9.21 24.96
C ALA A 319 -4.92 -7.92 24.46
N ALA A 320 -5.33 -7.89 23.19
CA ALA A 320 -6.10 -6.78 22.62
C ALA A 320 -7.50 -6.65 23.26
N ALA A 321 -8.17 -7.78 23.52
CA ALA A 321 -9.47 -7.79 24.22
C ALA A 321 -9.34 -7.27 25.67
N ALA A 322 -8.28 -7.66 26.38
CA ALA A 322 -8.00 -7.17 27.74
C ALA A 322 -7.68 -5.66 27.74
N ALA A 323 -6.90 -5.17 26.78
CA ALA A 323 -6.58 -3.75 26.65
C ALA A 323 -7.81 -2.89 26.31
N GLN A 324 -8.69 -3.38 25.42
CA GLN A 324 -9.95 -2.69 25.09
C GLN A 324 -10.92 -2.65 26.27
N GLN A 325 -11.01 -3.73 27.06
CA GLN A 325 -11.81 -3.73 28.30
C GLN A 325 -11.25 -2.75 29.33
N GLN A 326 -9.93 -2.65 29.47
CA GLN A 326 -9.30 -1.67 30.36
C GLN A 326 -9.51 -0.23 29.89
N GLN A 327 -9.46 0.03 28.59
CA GLN A 327 -9.76 1.35 28.02
C GLN A 327 -11.22 1.75 28.22
N GLN A 328 -12.17 0.83 27.99
CA GLN A 328 -13.59 1.08 28.26
C GLN A 328 -13.86 1.34 29.74
N GLN A 329 -13.23 0.58 30.64
CA GLN A 329 -13.34 0.81 32.08
C GLN A 329 -12.71 2.14 32.53
N GLN A 330 -11.62 2.58 31.89
CA GLN A 330 -11.02 3.90 32.13
C GLN A 330 -11.88 5.04 31.60
N GLU A 331 -12.46 4.91 30.40
CA GLU A 331 -13.40 5.91 29.86
C GLU A 331 -14.68 6.00 30.68
N GLU A 332 -15.25 4.86 31.12
CA GLU A 332 -16.39 4.84 32.06
C GLU A 332 -16.05 5.46 33.42
N ALA A 333 -14.82 5.28 33.91
CA ALA A 333 -14.35 5.90 35.15
C ALA A 333 -14.09 7.41 35.02
N LEU A 334 -13.75 7.90 33.82
CA LEU A 334 -13.56 9.33 33.53
C LEU A 334 -14.85 10.06 33.14
N THR A 335 -15.93 9.36 32.78
CA THR A 335 -17.26 9.98 32.66
C THR A 335 -17.87 10.19 34.05
N PRO A 336 -18.07 11.43 34.53
CA PRO A 336 -18.83 11.63 35.75
C PRO A 336 -20.26 11.14 35.48
N ARG A 337 -20.68 10.10 36.22
CA ARG A 337 -22.10 9.74 36.33
C ARG A 337 -22.82 10.97 36.88
N ALA A 338 -23.35 11.80 35.99
CA ALA A 338 -24.35 12.80 36.34
C ALA A 338 -25.55 12.02 36.88
N THR A 339 -25.64 12.01 38.20
CA THR A 339 -26.77 11.53 38.99
C THR A 339 -28.01 12.31 38.56
N LEU A 340 -28.66 11.85 37.49
CA LEU A 340 -29.92 12.39 36.99
C LEU A 340 -31.05 11.81 37.86
N GLN A 341 -31.05 12.19 39.14
CA GLN A 341 -32.09 11.77 40.09
C GLN A 341 -32.52 12.82 41.11
N LEU A 342 -32.09 14.08 41.01
CA LEU A 342 -32.59 15.13 41.88
C LEU A 342 -32.79 16.42 41.07
N LEU A 343 -34.02 16.65 40.61
CA LEU A 343 -34.67 17.97 40.43
C LEU A 343 -36.05 17.77 39.78
N LEU A 344 -37.02 17.34 40.57
CA LEU A 344 -38.43 17.66 40.33
C LEU A 344 -38.89 18.47 41.55
N PRO A 345 -39.24 19.76 41.42
CA PRO A 345 -39.77 20.52 42.54
C PRO A 345 -41.22 20.11 42.80
N ALA A 346 -41.51 19.83 44.06
CA ALA A 346 -42.85 19.68 44.59
C ALA A 346 -43.58 21.02 44.56
N ALA A 347 -44.67 21.14 43.79
CA ALA A 347 -45.72 22.12 44.04
C ALA A 347 -47.06 21.77 43.35
N SER A 348 -48.10 21.74 44.19
CA SER A 348 -49.54 21.82 43.92
C SER A 348 -50.20 20.59 43.27
N GLN A 349 -51.04 19.88 44.02
CA GLN A 349 -52.42 20.27 44.28
C GLN A 349 -53.02 19.39 45.39
N ALA A 350 -53.50 20.06 46.44
CA ALA A 350 -54.51 19.51 47.33
C ALA A 350 -55.88 19.91 46.77
N ALA A 351 -56.76 18.94 46.53
CA ALA A 351 -58.19 18.96 46.86
C ALA A 351 -58.99 17.92 46.04
N ALA A 352 -60.01 17.37 46.69
CA ALA A 352 -61.08 16.50 46.18
C ALA A 352 -60.66 15.04 45.88
N ALA A 353 -60.76 14.11 46.83
CA ALA A 353 -61.99 13.46 47.32
C ALA A 353 -62.67 12.57 46.26
N GLN A 354 -62.89 11.31 46.69
CA GLN A 354 -63.83 10.29 46.19
C GLN A 354 -63.30 9.20 45.22
N LEU A 355 -63.08 8.02 45.83
CA LEU A 355 -63.29 6.65 45.31
C LEU A 355 -64.67 6.46 44.62
N PRO A 356 -65.01 5.31 43.97
CA PRO A 356 -64.23 4.09 43.68
C PRO A 356 -64.40 3.49 42.25
N ALA A 357 -63.55 2.49 41.97
CA ALA A 357 -63.74 1.27 41.17
C ALA A 357 -64.81 1.16 40.07
N ARG A 358 -64.38 0.75 38.85
CA ARG A 358 -65.18 -0.17 38.02
C ARG A 358 -64.34 -0.99 37.03
N ARG A 359 -64.64 -2.29 37.00
CA ARG A 359 -64.25 -3.32 36.01
C ARG A 359 -64.86 -3.05 34.63
N SER A 360 -64.20 -3.50 33.57
CA SER A 360 -64.77 -4.15 32.36
C SER A 360 -63.60 -4.46 31.40
N SER A 361 -63.28 -5.73 31.11
CA SER A 361 -63.84 -6.54 30.00
C SER A 361 -63.67 -5.84 28.65
N SER A 362 -63.03 -6.40 27.62
CA SER A 362 -63.43 -7.64 26.98
C SER A 362 -62.61 -7.87 25.69
N SER A 363 -62.55 -9.15 25.29
CA SER A 363 -62.54 -9.69 23.90
C SER A 363 -61.44 -9.20 22.94
N SER A 364 -60.53 -10.09 22.49
CA SER A 364 -60.72 -11.08 21.42
C SER A 364 -60.94 -10.40 20.06
N SER A 365 -60.38 -10.79 18.92
CA SER A 365 -59.95 -12.12 18.49
C SER A 365 -59.38 -11.99 17.06
N SER A 366 -58.29 -12.72 16.79
CA SER A 366 -58.10 -13.64 15.66
C SER A 366 -58.11 -13.17 14.19
N SER A 367 -57.12 -13.75 13.49
CA SER A 367 -57.22 -14.39 12.15
C SER A 367 -57.14 -13.44 10.94
N ASN A 368 -56.57 -13.80 9.79
CA ASN A 368 -55.96 -15.06 9.33
C ASN A 368 -55.22 -14.80 8.01
N SER A 369 -54.23 -15.67 7.71
CA SER A 369 -53.88 -16.31 6.42
C SER A 369 -54.17 -15.57 5.09
N SER A 370 -53.25 -15.51 4.12
CA SER A 370 -52.83 -16.58 3.19
C SER A 370 -52.29 -15.82 1.94
N GLY A 371 -51.29 -16.25 1.17
CA GLY A 371 -51.17 -17.45 0.35
C GLY A 371 -50.21 -17.09 -0.80
N SER A 372 -49.27 -17.97 -1.15
CA SER A 372 -49.24 -18.74 -2.43
C SER A 372 -48.75 -17.93 -3.65
N SER A 373 -47.95 -18.39 -4.62
CA SER A 373 -47.13 -19.57 -4.91
C SER A 373 -46.72 -19.46 -6.40
N SER A 374 -45.88 -20.37 -6.88
CA SER A 374 -45.65 -20.77 -8.30
C SER A 374 -44.55 -20.01 -9.07
N SER A 375 -43.86 -20.57 -10.07
CA SER A 375 -43.18 -21.87 -10.34
C SER A 375 -42.81 -21.88 -11.84
N SER A 376 -41.89 -22.77 -12.24
CA SER A 376 -41.65 -23.30 -13.62
C SER A 376 -40.80 -22.44 -14.58
N SER A 377 -40.01 -22.95 -15.54
CA SER A 377 -39.50 -24.29 -15.88
C SER A 377 -38.45 -24.19 -17.01
N SER A 378 -37.66 -25.26 -17.12
CA SER A 378 -36.63 -25.72 -18.09
C SER A 378 -36.80 -25.52 -19.61
N LYS A 379 -35.67 -25.61 -20.35
CA LYS A 379 -35.37 -26.43 -21.58
C LYS A 379 -33.97 -26.04 -22.16
N HIS A 380 -33.39 -26.70 -23.15
CA HIS A 380 -32.67 -28.00 -23.28
C HIS A 380 -31.86 -27.94 -24.62
N ALA A 381 -30.84 -28.79 -24.79
CA ALA A 381 -30.16 -29.24 -26.05
C ALA A 381 -29.02 -28.37 -26.65
N GLY A 382 -27.93 -28.88 -27.23
CA GLY A 382 -27.45 -30.25 -27.51
C GLY A 382 -26.39 -30.26 -28.65
N CYS A 383 -25.45 -31.24 -28.63
CA CYS A 383 -24.57 -31.77 -29.73
C CYS A 383 -23.61 -30.82 -30.49
N SER A 384 -22.50 -31.20 -31.14
CA SER A 384 -21.54 -32.33 -31.23
C SER A 384 -20.79 -32.12 -32.56
N THR A 385 -19.46 -32.31 -32.67
CA THR A 385 -18.76 -33.07 -33.74
C THR A 385 -17.24 -32.83 -33.79
N SER A 386 -16.58 -33.88 -34.27
CA SER A 386 -15.16 -34.24 -34.34
C SER A 386 -14.47 -33.96 -35.67
N ARG A 387 -13.12 -33.94 -35.69
CA ARG A 387 -12.15 -34.55 -36.68
C ARG A 387 -10.82 -33.76 -36.60
N SER A 388 -9.65 -34.32 -36.26
CA SER A 388 -8.80 -35.38 -36.88
C SER A 388 -7.77 -34.87 -37.91
N SER A 389 -6.50 -35.15 -37.59
CA SER A 389 -5.36 -35.46 -38.49
C SER A 389 -4.74 -34.26 -39.24
N SER A 390 -3.43 -34.13 -39.56
CA SER A 390 -2.31 -35.07 -39.77
C SER A 390 -1.02 -34.20 -39.92
N VAL A 391 0.16 -34.61 -39.42
CA VAL A 391 1.32 -35.15 -40.20
C VAL A 391 2.52 -34.20 -40.42
N LEU A 392 3.70 -34.70 -39.97
CA LEU A 392 5.10 -34.64 -40.46
C LEU A 392 5.70 -33.32 -41.00
N LEU A 393 6.85 -32.91 -40.48
CA LEU A 393 8.17 -33.22 -41.07
C LEU A 393 9.33 -32.63 -40.25
N GLU A 394 10.29 -33.48 -39.96
CA GLU A 394 11.66 -33.16 -39.56
C GLU A 394 12.35 -32.27 -40.61
N LYS A 395 13.22 -31.37 -40.13
CA LYS A 395 14.45 -31.01 -40.84
C LYS A 395 15.49 -30.53 -39.84
N GLU A 396 16.42 -31.44 -39.51
CA GLU A 396 17.80 -31.09 -39.18
C GLU A 396 18.41 -30.28 -40.34
N GLU A 397 19.06 -29.16 -40.05
CA GLU A 397 20.33 -28.78 -40.70
C GLU A 397 21.23 -28.04 -39.71
N ARG A 398 22.53 -28.35 -39.83
CA ARG A 398 23.67 -28.02 -38.97
C ARG A 398 24.17 -26.56 -39.10
N PRO A 399 25.07 -26.10 -38.19
CA PRO A 399 25.44 -24.69 -38.07
C PRO A 399 26.56 -24.26 -39.02
N LEU A 400 26.47 -23.02 -39.52
CA LEU A 400 27.55 -22.33 -40.20
C LEU A 400 28.37 -21.49 -39.19
N LEU A 401 29.55 -22.01 -38.85
CA LEU A 401 30.70 -21.26 -38.37
C LEU A 401 31.24 -20.38 -39.50
N LEU A 402 31.39 -19.06 -39.30
CA LEU A 402 32.36 -18.25 -40.04
C LEU A 402 32.81 -17.03 -39.23
N GLN A 403 34.03 -17.20 -38.69
CA GLN A 403 35.17 -16.28 -38.66
C GLN A 403 35.01 -14.82 -38.19
N GLN A 404 35.74 -14.58 -37.09
CA GLN A 404 36.46 -13.36 -36.75
C GLN A 404 37.09 -12.66 -37.96
N LYS A 405 36.95 -11.33 -38.02
CA LYS A 405 37.99 -10.44 -38.55
C LYS A 405 38.23 -9.29 -37.58
N SER A 406 39.46 -9.26 -37.10
CA SER A 406 40.14 -8.09 -36.54
C SER A 406 40.28 -7.01 -37.61
N LYS A 407 39.94 -5.77 -37.24
CA LYS A 407 40.76 -4.58 -37.41
C LYS A 407 40.28 -3.49 -36.46
#